data_AF-A0AAF3EUZ2-F1
#
_entry.id   AF-A0AAF3EUZ2-F1
#
_cell.length_a   1.000
_cell.length_b   1.000
_cell.length_c   1.000
_cell.angle_alpha   90.00
_cell.angle_beta   90.00
_cell.angle_gamma   90.00
#
_symmetry.space_group_name_H-M   'P 1'
#
loop_
_entity.id
_entity.type
_entity.pdbx_description
1 polymer ?
#
loop_
_entity_poly.entity_id
_entity_poly.type
_entity_poly.pdbx_seq_one_letter_code
_entity_poly.pdbx_strand_id
1 'polypeptide(L)'
;MFLARHIFTVLIPQVASIPRVCQEQRADGKFVETFEDYHPYIFQQALQLPHHSYPSFSAAVDEFYAKQETQKLEQKALNIEKEAIKKLNNVKKDQKARILALEEAKRQQEIMGERIVLNESLIERALMVMRTMIASRSDWSAIEQLWKQAVQSGDETATRIVKLELESNQFVMRLGDPFNEEEPLVDVKIDSALNAYQNSRKYFVDKKAADVKKGKTKRKQRQLRMLKRKQKIQLTWYE
;
A
#
# COMPACT_ATOMS: atom_id res chain seq x y z
N MET A 1 46.30 -30.64 37.27
CA MET A 1 46.06 -31.84 36.43
C MET A 1 44.63 -32.42 36.55
N PHE A 2 43.60 -31.64 36.93
CA PHE A 2 42.23 -32.16 37.12
C PHE A 2 41.15 -31.54 36.21
N LEU A 3 41.45 -30.48 35.46
CA LEU A 3 40.46 -29.85 34.56
C LEU A 3 40.35 -30.53 33.18
N ALA A 4 41.32 -31.38 32.78
CA ALA A 4 41.28 -32.07 31.50
C ALA A 4 40.41 -33.35 31.51
N ARG A 5 40.00 -33.84 32.69
CA ARG A 5 39.24 -35.09 32.84
C ARG A 5 37.72 -34.93 32.88
N HIS A 6 37.20 -33.71 32.81
CA HIS A 6 35.74 -33.47 32.74
C HIS A 6 35.25 -33.02 31.37
N ILE A 7 36.13 -32.61 30.46
CA ILE A 7 35.75 -32.25 29.08
C ILE A 7 35.58 -33.52 28.22
N PHE A 8 36.31 -34.60 28.53
CA PHE A 8 36.30 -35.82 27.72
C PHE A 8 35.20 -36.83 28.06
N THR A 9 34.44 -36.63 29.14
CA THR A 9 33.44 -37.61 29.64
C THR A 9 32.03 -37.39 29.09
N VAL A 10 31.86 -36.53 28.09
CA VAL A 10 30.56 -36.23 27.43
C VAL A 10 30.57 -36.65 25.95
N LEU A 11 31.58 -37.40 25.53
CA LEU A 11 31.73 -37.87 24.16
C LEU A 11 31.29 -39.33 24.04
N ILE A 12 30.06 -39.51 23.54
CA ILE A 12 29.51 -40.83 23.19
C ILE A 12 30.41 -41.43 22.08
N PRO A 13 30.96 -42.63 22.25
CA PRO A 13 31.90 -43.18 21.29
C PRO A 13 31.20 -43.65 20.00
N GLN A 14 31.90 -43.34 18.90
CA GLN A 14 31.95 -44.05 17.63
C GLN A 14 30.73 -44.02 16.70
N VAL A 15 30.35 -42.84 16.20
CA VAL A 15 29.92 -42.64 14.80
C VAL A 15 30.13 -41.16 14.46
N ALA A 16 30.69 -40.81 13.30
CA ALA A 16 30.77 -39.40 12.92
C ALA A 16 29.41 -38.91 12.41
N SER A 17 29.07 -37.64 12.61
CA SER A 17 27.71 -37.17 12.37
C SER A 17 27.67 -35.83 11.65
N ILE A 18 26.56 -35.58 10.95
CA ILE A 18 26.15 -34.24 10.52
C ILE A 18 25.16 -33.75 11.59
N PRO A 19 25.61 -32.92 12.55
CA PRO A 19 24.82 -32.60 13.73
C PRO A 19 23.67 -31.63 13.50
N ARG A 20 23.47 -31.09 12.29
CA ARG A 20 22.44 -30.07 12.09
C ARG A 20 21.84 -30.09 10.69
N VAL A 21 20.57 -30.51 10.63
CA VAL A 21 19.72 -30.37 9.46
C VAL A 21 18.68 -29.30 9.74
N CYS A 22 18.67 -28.24 8.94
CA CYS A 22 17.57 -27.28 8.91
C CYS A 22 16.55 -27.73 7.88
N GLN A 23 15.29 -27.93 8.30
CA GLN A 23 14.19 -28.25 7.40
C GLN A 23 13.38 -26.98 7.11
N GLU A 24 13.47 -26.47 5.88
CA GLU A 24 12.57 -25.41 5.40
C GLU A 24 11.43 -26.01 4.58
N GLN A 25 10.20 -25.64 4.89
CA GLN A 25 9.03 -26.09 4.14
C GLN A 25 8.85 -25.23 2.87
N ARG A 26 8.85 -25.87 1.69
CA ARG A 26 8.50 -25.23 0.42
C ARG A 26 7.01 -24.89 0.37
N ALA A 27 6.63 -23.99 -0.54
CA ALA A 27 5.24 -23.66 -0.82
C ALA A 27 4.39 -24.87 -1.25
N ASP A 28 5.02 -25.92 -1.79
CA ASP A 28 4.38 -27.18 -2.21
C ASP A 28 4.23 -28.21 -1.07
N GLY A 29 4.62 -27.87 0.16
CA GLY A 29 4.56 -28.75 1.33
C GLY A 29 5.72 -29.75 1.46
N LYS A 30 6.64 -29.80 0.49
CA LYS A 30 7.89 -30.57 0.57
C LYS A 30 8.91 -29.88 1.48
N PHE A 31 9.62 -30.65 2.31
CA PHE A 31 10.70 -30.13 3.16
C PHE A 31 12.03 -30.15 2.41
N VAL A 32 12.82 -29.09 2.54
CA VAL A 32 14.21 -29.01 2.08
C VAL A 32 15.12 -29.15 3.28
N GLU A 33 15.97 -30.16 3.24
CA GLU A 33 16.98 -30.42 4.26
C GLU A 33 18.29 -29.73 3.88
N THR A 34 18.71 -28.75 4.68
CA THR A 34 20.01 -28.08 4.56
C THR A 34 20.94 -28.62 5.64
N PHE A 35 22.13 -29.09 5.26
CA PHE A 35 23.16 -29.48 6.22
C PHE A 35 23.93 -28.24 6.62
N GLU A 36 23.99 -27.96 7.91
CA GLU A 36 24.67 -26.76 8.39
C GLU A 36 26.15 -27.04 8.70
N ASP A 37 26.41 -28.09 9.48
CA ASP A 37 27.75 -28.41 9.98
C ASP A 37 27.99 -29.93 9.99
N TYR A 38 29.26 -30.34 10.01
CA TYR A 38 29.70 -31.73 10.20
C TYR A 38 30.75 -31.80 11.32
N HIS A 39 30.59 -32.74 12.25
CA HIS A 39 31.50 -32.90 13.38
C HIS A 39 31.82 -34.38 13.65
N PRO A 40 33.04 -34.71 14.13
CA PRO A 40 33.40 -36.09 14.48
C PRO A 40 32.54 -36.67 15.61
N TYR A 41 31.85 -35.82 16.36
CA TYR A 41 31.08 -36.17 17.54
C TYR A 41 29.80 -35.35 17.65
N ILE A 42 28.75 -35.93 18.24
CA ILE A 42 27.48 -35.23 18.51
C ILE A 42 27.62 -34.45 19.83
N PHE A 43 27.33 -33.15 19.79
CA PHE A 43 27.30 -32.32 20.99
C PHE A 43 25.96 -32.46 21.73
N GLN A 44 25.98 -32.38 23.06
CA GLN A 44 24.79 -32.52 23.91
C GLN A 44 23.69 -31.49 23.57
N GLN A 45 24.07 -30.29 23.13
CA GLN A 45 23.14 -29.25 22.67
C GLN A 45 22.38 -29.61 21.38
N ALA A 46 22.94 -30.51 20.57
CA ALA A 46 22.37 -30.92 19.28
C ALA A 46 21.62 -32.26 19.37
N LEU A 47 21.55 -32.90 20.54
CA LEU A 47 20.93 -34.21 20.72
C LEU A 47 19.42 -34.22 20.40
N GLN A 48 18.77 -33.09 20.65
CA GLN A 48 17.33 -32.89 20.42
C GLN A 48 17.02 -32.33 19.01
N LEU A 49 18.06 -32.08 18.20
CA LEU A 49 17.92 -31.56 16.85
C LEU A 49 18.00 -32.69 15.81
N PRO A 50 17.40 -32.51 14.62
CA PRO A 50 17.53 -33.46 13.53
C PRO A 50 18.99 -33.56 13.07
N HIS A 51 19.53 -34.78 13.06
CA HIS A 51 20.91 -35.08 12.69
C HIS A 51 20.99 -36.39 11.90
N HIS A 52 22.05 -36.54 11.10
CA HIS A 52 22.37 -37.79 10.40
C HIS A 52 23.68 -38.37 10.90
N SER A 53 23.73 -39.69 11.08
CA SER A 53 24.88 -40.42 11.58
C SER A 53 25.51 -41.26 10.47
N TYR A 54 26.85 -41.22 10.35
CA TYR A 54 27.62 -41.82 9.25
C TYR A 54 28.81 -42.64 9.77
N PRO A 55 29.13 -43.78 9.14
CA PRO A 55 30.08 -44.77 9.67
C PRO A 55 31.48 -44.21 9.96
N SER A 56 31.93 -43.18 9.25
CA SER A 56 33.22 -42.51 9.49
C SER A 56 33.12 -41.00 9.29
N PHE A 57 34.07 -40.25 9.85
CA PHE A 57 34.15 -38.81 9.65
C PHE A 57 34.42 -38.45 8.20
N SER A 58 35.26 -39.22 7.50
CA SER A 58 35.47 -39.05 6.07
C SER A 58 34.16 -39.20 5.28
N ALA A 59 33.34 -40.21 5.59
CA ALA A 59 32.06 -40.41 4.92
C ALA A 59 31.07 -39.26 5.18
N ALA A 60 31.05 -38.69 6.39
CA ALA A 60 30.23 -37.51 6.70
C ALA A 60 30.70 -36.26 5.91
N VAL A 61 32.02 -36.08 5.76
CA VAL A 61 32.61 -34.98 4.97
C VAL A 61 32.26 -35.11 3.49
N ASP A 62 32.46 -36.30 2.93
CA ASP A 62 32.18 -36.57 1.51
C ASP A 62 30.72 -36.30 1.17
N GLU A 63 29.80 -36.77 2.02
CA GLU A 63 28.36 -36.55 1.85
C GLU A 63 27.97 -35.07 1.99
N PHE A 64 28.56 -34.37 2.97
CA PHE A 64 28.30 -32.95 3.18
C PHE A 64 28.67 -32.13 1.93
N TYR A 65 29.89 -32.31 1.39
CA TYR A 65 30.32 -31.58 0.20
C TYR A 65 29.64 -32.06 -1.08
N ALA A 66 29.27 -33.34 -1.18
CA ALA A 66 28.47 -33.84 -2.31
C ALA A 66 27.10 -33.16 -2.39
N LYS A 67 26.48 -32.86 -1.25
CA LYS A 67 25.15 -32.23 -1.19
C LYS A 67 25.19 -30.70 -1.08
N GLN A 68 26.32 -30.11 -0.73
CA GLN A 68 26.46 -28.65 -0.56
C GLN A 68 26.10 -27.86 -1.83
N GLU A 69 26.56 -28.29 -3.01
CA GLU A 69 26.24 -27.61 -4.26
C GLU A 69 24.75 -27.72 -4.62
N THR A 70 24.17 -28.91 -4.42
CA THR A 70 22.72 -29.12 -4.60
C THR A 70 21.92 -28.21 -3.67
N GLN A 71 22.28 -28.13 -2.38
CA GLN A 71 21.62 -27.25 -1.41
C GLN A 71 21.70 -25.78 -1.79
N LYS A 72 22.87 -25.31 -2.26
CA LYS A 72 23.01 -23.92 -2.75
C LYS A 72 22.08 -23.63 -3.92
N LEU A 73 21.93 -24.57 -4.87
CA LEU A 73 21.03 -24.41 -6.00
C LEU A 73 19.56 -24.40 -5.56
N GLU A 74 19.18 -25.29 -4.64
CA GLU A 74 17.83 -25.34 -4.09
C GLU A 74 17.46 -24.07 -3.31
N GLN A 75 18.36 -23.55 -2.47
CA GLN A 75 18.14 -22.29 -1.76
C GLN A 75 17.98 -21.10 -2.73
N LYS A 76 18.76 -21.05 -3.80
CA LYS A 76 18.59 -20.03 -4.85
C LYS A 76 17.23 -20.15 -5.52
N ALA A 77 16.80 -21.37 -5.88
CA ALA A 77 15.48 -21.60 -6.47
C ALA A 77 14.35 -21.15 -5.53
N LEU A 78 14.43 -21.50 -4.24
CA LEU A 78 13.49 -21.05 -3.21
C LEU A 78 13.42 -19.54 -3.08
N ASN A 79 14.56 -18.86 -3.11
CA ASN A 79 14.60 -17.41 -3.01
C ASN A 79 13.94 -16.75 -4.24
N ILE A 80 14.19 -17.28 -5.44
CA ILE A 80 13.54 -16.82 -6.67
C ILE A 80 12.02 -17.00 -6.59
N GLU A 81 11.54 -18.14 -6.09
CA GLU A 81 10.11 -18.40 -5.87
C GLU A 81 9.50 -17.43 -4.86
N LYS A 82 10.14 -17.27 -3.69
CA LYS A 82 9.72 -16.34 -2.63
C LYS A 82 9.62 -14.91 -3.18
N GLU A 83 10.60 -14.47 -3.97
CA GLU A 83 10.59 -13.16 -4.62
C GLU A 83 9.47 -13.02 -5.67
N ALA A 84 9.24 -14.04 -6.49
CA ALA A 84 8.18 -14.03 -7.49
C ALA A 84 6.79 -13.91 -6.83
N ILE A 85 6.56 -14.66 -5.74
CA ILE A 85 5.34 -14.58 -4.93
C ILE A 85 5.18 -13.19 -4.31
N LYS A 86 6.25 -12.65 -3.73
CA LYS A 86 6.25 -11.30 -3.14
C LYS A 86 5.89 -10.22 -4.18
N LYS A 87 6.51 -10.26 -5.37
CA LYS A 87 6.19 -9.34 -6.48
C LYS A 87 4.71 -9.44 -6.87
N LEU A 88 4.18 -10.65 -6.99
CA LEU A 88 2.77 -10.88 -7.30
C LEU A 88 1.82 -10.31 -6.25
N ASN A 89 2.13 -10.49 -4.97
CA ASN A 89 1.33 -9.96 -3.86
C ASN A 89 1.37 -8.44 -3.80
N ASN A 90 2.53 -7.83 -4.05
CA ASN A 90 2.68 -6.38 -4.13
C ASN A 90 1.80 -5.79 -5.23
N VAL A 91 1.81 -6.38 -6.43
CA VAL A 91 0.93 -5.95 -7.55
C VAL A 91 -0.56 -6.07 -7.17
N LYS A 92 -0.96 -7.15 -6.50
CA LYS A 92 -2.35 -7.32 -6.04
C LYS A 92 -2.74 -6.25 -5.01
N LYS A 93 -1.86 -5.96 -4.06
CA LYS A 93 -2.09 -4.96 -3.01
C LYS A 93 -2.20 -3.56 -3.61
N ASP A 94 -1.29 -3.21 -4.52
CA ASP A 94 -1.31 -1.94 -5.24
C ASP A 94 -2.61 -1.73 -6.02
N GLN A 95 -3.04 -2.73 -6.79
CA GLN A 95 -4.31 -2.66 -7.54
C GLN A 95 -5.52 -2.44 -6.62
N LYS A 96 -5.56 -3.11 -5.47
CA LYS A 96 -6.63 -2.93 -4.48
C LYS A 96 -6.60 -1.52 -3.89
N ALA A 97 -5.43 -1.07 -3.44
CA ALA A 97 -5.24 0.28 -2.88
C ALA A 97 -5.66 1.36 -3.89
N ARG A 98 -5.27 1.21 -5.16
CA ARG A 98 -5.67 2.12 -6.24
C ARG A 98 -7.18 2.16 -6.47
N ILE A 99 -7.87 1.01 -6.39
CA ILE A 99 -9.33 0.96 -6.53
C ILE A 99 -10.00 1.68 -5.35
N LEU A 100 -9.54 1.43 -4.12
CA LEU A 100 -10.07 2.09 -2.92
C LEU A 100 -9.85 3.60 -2.96
N ALA A 101 -8.66 4.06 -3.35
CA ALA A 101 -8.37 5.48 -3.51
C ALA A 101 -9.28 6.15 -4.55
N LEU A 102 -9.56 5.47 -5.67
CA LEU A 102 -10.51 5.97 -6.69
C LEU A 102 -11.95 5.98 -6.20
N GLU A 103 -12.35 5.04 -5.34
CA GLU A 103 -13.67 5.01 -4.69
C GLU A 103 -13.84 6.17 -3.72
N GLU A 104 -12.86 6.41 -2.86
CA GLU A 104 -12.89 7.51 -1.91
C GLU A 104 -12.86 8.86 -2.61
N ALA A 105 -11.99 9.02 -3.62
CA ALA A 105 -11.96 10.24 -4.41
C ALA A 105 -13.32 10.52 -5.07
N LYS A 106 -13.96 9.49 -5.65
CA LYS A 106 -15.31 9.61 -6.23
C LYS A 106 -16.32 10.10 -5.19
N ARG A 107 -16.34 9.48 -4.00
CA ARG A 107 -17.26 9.84 -2.91
C ARG A 107 -17.08 11.30 -2.50
N GLN A 108 -15.82 11.74 -2.37
CA GLN A 108 -15.52 13.14 -2.05
C GLN A 108 -15.97 14.10 -3.16
N GLN A 109 -15.73 13.77 -4.44
CA GLN A 109 -16.21 14.60 -5.55
C GLN A 109 -17.73 14.72 -5.58
N GLU A 110 -18.44 13.62 -5.29
CA GLU A 110 -19.90 13.60 -5.22
C GLU A 110 -20.43 14.52 -4.12
N ILE A 111 -19.91 14.36 -2.89
CA ILE A 111 -20.29 15.20 -1.75
C ILE A 111 -19.98 16.67 -2.05
N MET A 112 -18.78 17.00 -2.56
CA MET A 112 -18.43 18.39 -2.88
C MET A 112 -19.36 18.99 -3.95
N GLY A 113 -19.67 18.23 -5.00
CA GLY A 113 -20.59 18.66 -6.04
C GLY A 113 -22.00 18.91 -5.52
N GLU A 114 -22.52 18.00 -4.69
CA GLU A 114 -23.84 18.11 -4.05
C GLU A 114 -23.91 19.32 -3.11
N ARG A 115 -22.88 19.53 -2.27
CA ARG A 115 -22.80 20.70 -1.38
C ARG A 115 -22.85 22.02 -2.13
N ILE A 116 -22.23 22.10 -3.31
CA ILE A 116 -22.32 23.30 -4.14
C ILE A 116 -23.75 23.51 -4.65
N VAL A 117 -24.41 22.46 -5.12
CA VAL A 117 -25.78 22.54 -5.65
C VAL A 117 -26.77 22.98 -4.56
N LEU A 118 -26.65 22.43 -3.34
CA LEU A 118 -27.53 22.77 -2.24
C LEU A 118 -27.36 24.22 -1.75
N ASN A 119 -26.17 24.79 -1.88
CA ASN A 119 -25.83 26.13 -1.39
C ASN A 119 -25.64 27.15 -2.53
N GLU A 120 -26.28 26.93 -3.68
CA GLU A 120 -26.08 27.72 -4.90
C GLU A 120 -26.22 29.24 -4.66
N SER A 121 -27.30 29.65 -4.00
CA SER A 121 -27.58 31.08 -3.73
C SER A 121 -26.53 31.74 -2.85
N LEU A 122 -25.99 31.00 -1.87
CA LEU A 122 -24.96 31.48 -0.96
C LEU A 122 -23.62 31.61 -1.68
N ILE A 123 -23.30 30.68 -2.58
CA ILE A 123 -22.08 30.69 -3.39
C ILE A 123 -22.12 31.82 -4.42
N GLU A 124 -23.25 32.05 -5.09
CA GLU A 124 -23.38 33.15 -6.05
C GLU A 124 -23.21 34.53 -5.39
N ARG A 125 -23.75 34.72 -4.18
CA ARG A 125 -23.51 35.94 -3.39
C ARG A 125 -22.02 36.12 -3.10
N ALA A 126 -21.34 35.07 -2.62
CA ALA A 126 -19.91 35.12 -2.36
C ALA A 126 -19.08 35.39 -3.63
N LEU A 127 -19.44 34.76 -4.76
CA LEU A 127 -18.82 34.99 -6.06
C LEU A 127 -18.96 36.45 -6.50
N MET A 128 -20.15 37.04 -6.32
CA MET A 128 -20.38 38.44 -6.66
C MET A 128 -19.48 39.37 -5.86
N VAL A 129 -19.41 39.20 -4.53
CA VAL A 129 -18.53 39.99 -3.65
C VAL A 129 -17.06 39.79 -4.01
N MET A 130 -16.62 38.56 -4.26
CA MET A 130 -15.23 38.29 -4.65
C MET A 130 -14.89 38.96 -5.98
N ARG A 131 -15.79 38.90 -6.97
CA ARG A 131 -15.58 39.53 -8.28
C ARG A 131 -15.52 41.05 -8.18
N THR A 132 -16.36 41.68 -7.35
CA THR A 132 -16.31 43.13 -7.17
C THR A 132 -15.02 43.57 -6.48
N MET A 133 -14.54 42.83 -5.48
CA MET A 133 -13.26 43.08 -4.81
C MET A 133 -12.06 42.93 -5.74
N ILE A 134 -12.08 41.95 -6.65
CA ILE A 134 -11.04 41.78 -7.66
C ILE A 134 -11.11 42.92 -8.70
N ALA A 135 -12.32 43.29 -9.12
CA ALA A 135 -12.54 44.36 -10.10
C ALA A 135 -12.11 45.74 -9.59
N SER A 136 -12.20 46.00 -8.28
CA SER A 136 -11.75 47.26 -7.67
C SER A 136 -10.23 47.46 -7.68
N ARG A 137 -9.45 46.52 -8.26
CA ARG A 137 -7.97 46.54 -8.36
C ARG A 137 -7.27 46.71 -7.02
N SER A 138 -7.87 46.18 -5.96
CA SER A 138 -7.27 46.17 -4.64
C SER A 138 -6.05 45.24 -4.63
N ASP A 139 -4.99 45.66 -3.94
CA ASP A 139 -3.88 44.74 -3.65
C ASP A 139 -4.40 43.53 -2.87
N TRP A 140 -3.79 42.36 -3.04
CA TRP A 140 -4.25 41.11 -2.41
C TRP A 140 -4.27 41.21 -0.89
N SER A 141 -3.30 41.94 -0.33
CA SER A 141 -3.24 42.25 1.10
C SER A 141 -4.47 43.06 1.57
N ALA A 142 -4.94 44.01 0.76
CA ALA A 142 -6.13 44.80 1.05
C ALA A 142 -7.41 43.96 0.93
N ILE A 143 -7.50 43.06 -0.05
CA ILE A 143 -8.63 42.13 -0.18
C ILE A 143 -8.75 41.24 1.06
N GLU A 144 -7.63 40.71 1.57
CA GLU A 144 -7.63 39.92 2.80
C GLU A 144 -8.07 40.74 4.03
N GLN A 145 -7.66 42.01 4.13
CA GLN A 145 -8.09 42.88 5.21
C GLN A 145 -9.59 43.17 5.16
N LEU A 146 -10.11 43.50 3.98
CA LEU A 146 -11.55 43.73 3.77
C LEU A 146 -12.38 42.49 4.08
N TRP A 147 -11.92 41.32 3.65
CA TRP A 147 -12.56 40.05 4.01
C TRP A 147 -12.56 39.83 5.53
N LYS A 148 -11.43 40.03 6.22
CA LYS A 148 -11.36 39.92 7.69
C LYS A 148 -12.31 40.88 8.40
N GLN A 149 -12.47 42.10 7.90
CA GLN A 149 -13.43 43.07 8.42
C GLN A 149 -14.88 42.63 8.20
N ALA A 150 -15.20 42.07 7.03
CA ALA A 150 -16.52 41.51 6.74
C ALA A 150 -16.85 40.32 7.66
N VAL A 151 -15.87 39.45 7.94
CA VAL A 151 -16.01 38.36 8.92
C VAL A 151 -16.25 38.91 10.33
N GLN A 152 -15.50 39.94 10.75
CA GLN A 152 -15.70 40.60 12.06
C GLN A 152 -17.06 41.27 12.19
N SER A 153 -17.60 41.76 11.06
CA SER A 153 -18.93 42.38 11.00
C SER A 153 -20.07 41.35 11.04
N GLY A 154 -19.76 40.05 11.00
CA GLY A 154 -20.74 38.97 11.05
C GLY A 154 -21.45 38.70 9.72
N ASP A 155 -20.86 39.06 8.59
CA ASP A 155 -21.42 38.71 7.28
C ASP A 155 -21.43 37.18 7.11
N GLU A 156 -22.63 36.63 6.90
CA GLU A 156 -22.88 35.21 6.72
C GLU A 156 -22.01 34.63 5.59
N THR A 157 -21.89 35.35 4.48
CA THR A 157 -21.18 34.86 3.29
C THR A 157 -19.66 34.85 3.51
N ALA A 158 -19.12 35.92 4.11
CA ALA A 158 -17.71 36.05 4.42
C ALA A 158 -17.23 35.02 5.44
N THR A 159 -18.08 34.72 6.44
CA THR A 159 -17.79 33.74 7.51
C THR A 159 -17.66 32.31 6.98
N ARG A 160 -18.36 31.99 5.90
CA ARG A 160 -18.29 30.67 5.26
C ARG A 160 -17.02 30.47 4.44
N ILE A 161 -16.36 31.55 4.01
CA ILE A 161 -15.08 31.47 3.31
C ILE A 161 -13.99 31.15 4.33
N VAL A 162 -13.23 30.08 4.10
CA VAL A 162 -12.17 29.61 5.01
C VAL A 162 -10.81 30.17 4.60
N LYS A 163 -10.56 30.22 3.28
CA LYS A 163 -9.26 30.58 2.72
C LYS A 163 -9.43 31.24 1.36
N LEU A 164 -8.66 32.30 1.10
CA LEU A 164 -8.53 32.92 -0.21
C LEU A 164 -7.27 32.40 -0.92
N GLU A 165 -7.40 31.97 -2.18
CA GLU A 165 -6.29 31.57 -3.05
C GLU A 165 -6.32 32.48 -4.30
N LEU A 166 -6.06 33.77 -4.08
CA LEU A 166 -6.21 34.82 -5.10
C LEU A 166 -5.29 34.61 -6.32
N GLU A 167 -4.11 34.01 -6.12
CA GLU A 167 -3.17 33.61 -7.18
C GLU A 167 -3.82 32.74 -8.27
N SER A 168 -4.67 31.80 -7.87
CA SER A 168 -5.34 30.87 -8.77
C SER A 168 -6.78 31.27 -9.08
N ASN A 169 -7.18 32.48 -8.67
CA ASN A 169 -8.55 32.98 -8.75
C ASN A 169 -9.59 32.04 -8.09
N GLN A 170 -9.18 31.37 -7.01
CA GLN A 170 -10.01 30.42 -6.28
C GLN A 170 -10.13 30.81 -4.82
N PHE A 171 -11.16 30.32 -4.16
CA PHE A 171 -11.29 30.39 -2.70
C PHE A 171 -11.91 29.11 -2.15
N VAL A 172 -11.65 28.83 -0.88
CA VAL A 172 -12.17 27.67 -0.17
C VAL A 172 -13.35 28.12 0.66
N MET A 173 -14.48 27.44 0.50
CA MET A 173 -15.72 27.74 1.20
C MET A 173 -16.21 26.50 1.96
N ARG A 174 -16.62 26.70 3.21
CA ARG A 174 -17.19 25.67 4.06
C ARG A 174 -18.69 25.58 3.85
N LEU A 175 -19.13 24.45 3.29
CA LEU A 175 -20.52 24.22 2.90
C LEU A 175 -21.12 23.04 3.68
N GLY A 176 -22.33 23.22 4.18
CA GLY A 176 -23.13 22.18 4.86
C GLY A 176 -24.29 21.71 4.00
N ASP A 177 -25.05 20.73 4.49
CA ASP A 177 -26.37 20.43 3.92
C ASP A 177 -27.42 21.31 4.62
N PRO A 178 -28.14 22.20 3.90
CA PRO A 178 -29.21 23.00 4.49
C PRO A 178 -30.39 22.19 5.01
N PHE A 179 -30.55 20.94 4.56
CA PHE A 179 -31.66 20.06 4.93
C PHE A 179 -31.27 19.02 5.99
N ASN A 180 -29.97 18.85 6.27
CA ASN A 180 -29.48 17.87 7.22
C ASN A 180 -28.28 18.40 8.03
N GLU A 181 -28.55 18.94 9.21
CA GLU A 181 -27.53 19.51 10.11
C GLU A 181 -26.61 18.45 10.74
N GLU A 182 -26.96 17.16 10.69
CA GLU A 182 -26.10 16.08 11.18
C GLU A 182 -24.94 15.79 10.23
N GLU A 183 -25.05 16.18 8.96
CA GLU A 183 -23.97 15.96 8.00
C GLU A 183 -22.79 16.91 8.24
N PRO A 184 -21.54 16.40 8.19
CA PRO A 184 -20.38 17.25 8.42
C PRO A 184 -20.25 18.31 7.33
N LEU A 185 -19.78 19.48 7.76
CA LEU A 185 -19.37 20.57 6.87
C LEU A 185 -18.18 20.13 6.01
N VAL A 186 -18.18 20.54 4.75
CA VAL A 186 -17.13 20.20 3.78
C VAL A 186 -16.51 21.47 3.22
N ASP A 187 -15.19 21.50 3.18
CA ASP A 187 -14.43 22.60 2.61
C ASP A 187 -14.24 22.36 1.10
N VAL A 188 -14.89 23.18 0.28
CA VAL A 188 -14.95 23.05 -1.18
C VAL A 188 -14.21 24.19 -1.85
N LYS A 189 -13.46 23.90 -2.92
CA LYS A 189 -12.78 24.91 -3.72
C LYS A 189 -13.73 25.47 -4.77
N ILE A 190 -13.84 26.79 -4.83
CA ILE A 190 -14.71 27.50 -5.75
C ILE A 190 -13.86 28.42 -6.61
N ASP A 191 -14.04 28.30 -7.93
CA ASP A 191 -13.40 29.14 -8.93
C ASP A 191 -14.23 30.40 -9.15
N SER A 192 -13.61 31.57 -8.91
CA SER A 192 -14.32 32.84 -9.00
C SER A 192 -14.69 33.21 -10.45
N ALA A 193 -13.98 32.64 -11.44
CA ALA A 193 -14.27 32.86 -12.87
C ALA A 193 -15.53 32.14 -13.35
N LEU A 194 -16.05 31.20 -12.56
CA LEU A 194 -17.19 30.35 -12.92
C LEU A 194 -18.38 30.60 -12.01
N ASN A 195 -19.58 30.30 -12.52
CA ASN A 195 -20.78 30.30 -11.69
C ASN A 195 -20.85 29.03 -10.82
N ALA A 196 -21.77 28.99 -9.85
CA ALA A 196 -21.95 27.89 -8.92
C ALA A 196 -22.24 26.57 -9.66
N TYR A 197 -23.10 26.61 -10.69
CA TYR A 197 -23.42 25.45 -11.52
C TYR A 197 -22.21 24.87 -12.27
N GLN A 198 -21.36 25.73 -12.84
CA GLN A 198 -20.14 25.31 -13.54
C GLN A 198 -19.12 24.73 -12.56
N ASN A 199 -19.02 25.30 -11.36
CA ASN A 199 -18.20 24.75 -10.28
C ASN A 199 -18.68 23.36 -9.88
N SER A 200 -19.97 23.16 -9.60
CA SER A 200 -20.51 21.83 -9.26
C SER A 200 -20.32 20.82 -10.39
N ARG A 201 -20.50 21.25 -11.65
CA ARG A 201 -20.31 20.40 -12.82
C ARG A 201 -18.90 19.85 -12.93
N LYS A 202 -17.85 20.62 -12.58
CA LYS A 202 -16.46 20.13 -12.56
C LYS A 202 -16.34 18.90 -11.66
N TYR A 203 -16.85 18.98 -10.44
CA TYR A 203 -16.87 17.87 -9.48
C TYR A 203 -17.62 16.63 -10.00
N PHE A 204 -18.78 16.81 -10.64
CA PHE A 204 -19.52 15.69 -11.25
C PHE A 204 -18.82 15.08 -12.47
N VAL A 205 -18.09 15.88 -13.25
CA VAL A 205 -17.26 15.38 -14.36
C VAL A 205 -16.10 14.56 -13.82
N ASP A 206 -15.43 15.04 -12.77
CA ASP A 206 -14.32 14.34 -12.13
C ASP A 206 -14.76 13.04 -11.46
N LYS A 207 -15.95 13.02 -10.84
CA LYS A 207 -16.63 11.79 -10.37
C LYS A 207 -16.76 10.76 -11.49
N LYS A 208 -17.30 11.16 -12.65
CA LYS A 208 -17.44 10.26 -13.82
C LYS A 208 -16.08 9.79 -14.32
N ALA A 209 -15.08 10.67 -14.36
CA ALA A 209 -13.72 10.32 -14.76
C ALA A 209 -13.09 9.29 -13.80
N ALA A 210 -13.30 9.43 -12.48
CA ALA A 210 -12.86 8.49 -11.47
C ALA A 210 -13.52 7.11 -11.65
N ASP A 211 -14.83 7.06 -11.91
CA ASP A 211 -15.55 5.83 -12.22
C ASP A 211 -15.00 5.12 -13.45
N VAL A 212 -14.72 5.87 -14.53
CA VAL A 212 -14.10 5.32 -15.74
C VAL A 212 -12.71 4.77 -15.45
N LYS A 213 -11.88 5.48 -14.67
CA LYS A 213 -10.53 5.01 -14.26
C LYS A 213 -10.61 3.73 -13.43
N LYS A 214 -11.58 3.64 -12.53
CA LYS A 214 -11.85 2.45 -11.71
C LYS A 214 -12.27 1.26 -12.58
N GLY A 215 -13.19 1.47 -13.52
CA GLY A 215 -13.64 0.45 -14.47
C GLY A 215 -12.48 -0.09 -15.33
N LYS A 216 -11.65 0.81 -15.87
CA LYS A 216 -10.42 0.44 -16.61
C LYS A 216 -9.46 -0.40 -15.76
N THR A 217 -9.30 -0.05 -14.48
CA THR A 217 -8.42 -0.79 -13.54
C THR A 217 -8.96 -2.19 -13.25
N LYS A 218 -10.27 -2.33 -13.00
CA LYS A 218 -10.93 -3.64 -12.82
C LYS A 218 -10.84 -4.51 -14.09
N ARG A 219 -11.00 -3.92 -15.28
CA ARG A 219 -10.87 -4.64 -16.56
C ARG A 219 -9.46 -5.19 -16.75
N LYS A 220 -8.42 -4.37 -16.51
CA LYS A 220 -7.02 -4.81 -16.55
C LYS A 220 -6.76 -5.96 -15.56
N GLN A 221 -7.28 -5.87 -14.34
CA GLN A 221 -7.18 -6.93 -13.35
C GLN A 221 -7.84 -8.24 -13.83
N ARG A 222 -9.03 -8.18 -14.43
CA ARG A 222 -9.71 -9.35 -14.99
C ARG A 222 -8.93 -9.97 -16.14
N GLN A 223 -8.39 -9.17 -17.05
CA GLN A 223 -7.55 -9.64 -18.15
C GLN A 223 -6.31 -10.38 -17.65
N LEU A 224 -5.61 -9.81 -16.67
CA LEU A 224 -4.45 -10.45 -16.06
C LEU A 224 -4.81 -11.81 -15.42
N ARG A 225 -5.95 -11.90 -14.73
CA ARG A 225 -6.43 -13.18 -14.16
C ARG A 225 -6.71 -14.22 -15.25
N MET A 226 -7.33 -13.82 -16.36
CA MET A 226 -7.60 -14.72 -17.49
C MET A 226 -6.31 -15.21 -18.16
N LEU A 227 -5.35 -14.32 -18.40
CA LEU A 227 -4.04 -14.69 -18.98
C LEU A 227 -3.30 -15.69 -18.08
N LYS A 228 -3.27 -15.43 -16.76
CA LYS A 228 -2.67 -16.37 -15.80
C LYS A 228 -3.35 -17.74 -15.80
N ARG A 229 -4.68 -17.78 -15.89
CA ARG A 229 -5.42 -19.05 -15.96
C ARG A 229 -5.10 -19.80 -17.26
N LYS A 230 -5.03 -19.12 -18.40
CA LYS A 230 -4.64 -19.72 -19.68
C LYS A 230 -3.23 -20.29 -19.63
N GLN A 231 -2.28 -19.53 -19.09
CA GLN A 231 -0.89 -19.98 -18.95
C GLN A 231 -0.78 -21.21 -18.04
N LYS A 232 -1.50 -21.22 -16.91
CA LYS A 232 -1.55 -22.39 -16.01
C LYS A 232 -2.09 -23.62 -16.74
N ILE A 233 -3.20 -23.47 -17.47
CA ILE A 233 -3.79 -24.57 -18.26
C ILE A 233 -2.78 -25.08 -19.29
N GLN A 234 -2.11 -24.20 -20.04
CA GLN A 234 -1.10 -24.60 -21.02
C GLN A 234 0.03 -25.40 -20.38
N LEU A 235 0.58 -24.96 -19.25
CA LEU A 235 1.63 -25.70 -18.54
C LEU A 235 1.16 -27.10 -18.12
N THR A 236 -0.08 -27.23 -17.63
CA THR A 236 -0.66 -28.54 -17.27
C THR A 236 -0.95 -29.46 -18.46
N TRP A 237 -0.93 -28.98 -19.70
CA TRP A 237 -1.05 -29.83 -20.90
C TRP A 237 0.30 -30.36 -21.39
N TYR A 238 1.42 -29.79 -20.91
CA TYR A 238 2.77 -30.19 -21.27
C TYR A 238 3.46 -31.08 -20.22
N GLU A 239 2.85 -31.23 -19.03
CA GLU A 239 3.21 -32.20 -17.99
C GLU A 239 2.46 -33.53 -18.20
#